data_AF-A0A5P2C0T6-F1
#
_entry.id   AF-A0A5P2C0T6-F1
#
_cell.length_a   1.000
_cell.length_b   1.000
_cell.length_c   1.000
_cell.angle_alpha   90.00
_cell.angle_beta   90.00
_cell.angle_gamma   90.00
#
_symmetry.space_group_name_H-M   'P 1'
#
loop_
_entity.id
_entity.type
_entity.pdbx_description
1 polymer ?
#
loop_
_entity_poly.entity_id
_entity_poly.type
_entity_poly.pdbx_seq_one_letter_code
_entity_poly.pdbx_strand_id
1 'polypeptide(L)'
;MAQVATEDEQGAQRRIGSAVRSDSVLTGGGLAMWREYRTGPWTLSAAELSRDLDVLKVPHTIVVAFRPPRGRDGAPRKGQEVRVPFPDLTGLVRWMPQLRQQIDEIPDAHFGFPFPYCEARPTGMVMKLLPSLAAEWPTWTTEQAAAMGLLCARCGFDLRTCGVEQRLAYNIGGEPGQPRLECGPCCGDGRSLTRHTAKRSVPRHDEAPGLPVADRGLHP
;
A
#
# COMPACT_ATOMS: atom_id res chain seq x y z
N MET A 1 17.43 11.33 41.24
CA MET A 1 17.64 9.90 41.52
C MET A 1 17.23 9.13 40.27
N ALA A 2 18.12 8.31 39.71
CA ALA A 2 17.75 7.47 38.56
C ALA A 2 16.78 6.38 39.04
N GLN A 3 15.58 6.34 38.46
CA GLN A 3 14.59 5.32 38.79
C GLN A 3 15.10 3.97 38.29
N VAL A 4 15.25 3.00 39.19
CA VAL A 4 15.69 1.64 38.85
C VAL A 4 14.55 0.93 38.14
N ALA A 5 14.81 0.39 36.94
CA ALA A 5 13.82 -0.35 36.16
C ALA A 5 13.45 -1.67 36.83
N THR A 6 12.17 -2.03 36.78
CA THR A 6 11.66 -3.30 37.34
C THR A 6 12.13 -4.50 36.52
N GLU A 7 12.02 -5.72 37.07
CA GLU A 7 12.35 -6.94 36.33
C GLU A 7 11.49 -7.11 35.06
N ASP A 8 10.22 -6.75 35.14
CA ASP A 8 9.30 -6.76 34.00
C ASP A 8 9.73 -5.77 32.92
N GLU A 9 10.08 -4.54 33.31
CA GLU A 9 10.59 -3.51 32.39
C GLU A 9 11.90 -3.96 31.72
N GLN A 10 12.83 -4.54 32.48
CA GLN A 10 14.07 -5.08 31.91
C GLN A 10 13.80 -6.27 30.98
N GLY A 11 12.84 -7.14 31.32
CA GLY A 11 12.41 -8.25 30.48
C GLY A 11 11.82 -7.79 29.15
N ALA A 12 10.89 -6.83 29.21
CA ALA A 12 10.28 -6.20 28.04
C ALA A 12 11.33 -5.47 27.18
N GLN A 13 12.23 -4.70 27.80
CA GLN A 13 13.33 -4.03 27.11
C GLN A 13 14.19 -5.02 26.31
N ARG A 14 14.58 -6.16 26.90
CA ARG A 14 15.40 -7.17 26.18
C ARG A 14 14.66 -7.74 24.97
N ARG A 15 13.37 -8.06 25.12
CA ARG A 15 12.53 -8.64 24.07
C ARG A 15 12.25 -7.65 22.93
N ILE A 16 11.84 -6.42 23.24
CA ILE A 16 11.70 -5.34 22.25
C ILE A 16 13.04 -5.02 21.61
N GLY A 17 14.10 -4.93 22.39
CA GLY A 17 15.44 -4.69 21.87
C GLY A 17 15.89 -5.75 20.86
N SER A 18 15.55 -7.02 21.10
CA SER A 18 15.78 -8.08 20.12
C SER A 18 14.93 -7.89 18.87
N ALA A 19 13.63 -7.65 19.02
CA ALA A 19 12.70 -7.46 17.90
C ALA A 19 13.08 -6.29 16.99
N VAL A 20 13.55 -5.18 17.58
CA VAL A 20 14.03 -4.01 16.86
C VAL A 20 15.27 -4.34 16.03
N ARG A 21 16.21 -5.11 16.57
CA ARG A 21 17.44 -5.48 15.85
C ARG A 21 17.22 -6.49 14.74
N SER A 22 16.27 -7.42 14.91
CA SER A 22 16.07 -8.52 13.96
C SER A 22 15.00 -8.26 12.92
N ASP A 23 13.89 -7.61 13.30
CA ASP A 23 12.64 -7.64 12.54
C ASP A 23 11.87 -6.31 12.62
N SER A 24 12.60 -5.20 12.46
CA SER A 24 12.00 -3.87 12.43
C SER A 24 12.50 -3.02 11.28
N VAL A 25 11.71 -1.99 10.99
CA VAL A 25 12.06 -0.93 10.06
C VAL A 25 11.76 0.41 10.71
N LEU A 26 12.69 1.32 10.53
CA LEU A 26 12.65 2.67 11.05
C LEU A 26 12.62 3.65 9.87
N THR A 27 11.62 4.53 9.83
CA THR A 27 11.39 5.52 8.76
C THR A 27 10.92 6.85 9.36
N GLY A 28 10.70 7.88 8.52
CA GLY A 28 10.06 9.13 8.94
C GLY A 28 8.65 8.95 9.53
N GLY A 29 8.00 7.81 9.30
CA GLY A 29 6.74 7.44 9.93
C GLY A 29 6.86 6.92 11.36
N GLY A 30 8.06 6.48 11.76
CA GLY A 30 8.33 5.85 13.04
C GLY A 30 9.00 4.47 12.90
N LEU A 31 8.75 3.59 13.87
CA LEU A 31 9.23 2.20 13.89
C LEU A 31 8.06 1.25 13.59
N ALA A 32 8.26 0.26 12.72
CA ALA A 32 7.33 -0.84 12.52
C ALA A 32 8.00 -2.20 12.69
N MET A 33 7.33 -3.10 13.40
CA MET A 33 7.75 -4.49 13.61
C MET A 33 6.69 -5.44 13.06
N TRP A 34 7.03 -6.18 12.00
CA TRP A 34 6.12 -7.08 11.29
C TRP A 34 6.02 -8.45 11.94
N ARG A 35 4.80 -8.99 12.07
CA ARG A 35 4.52 -10.35 12.55
C ARG A 35 3.52 -11.06 11.65
N GLU A 36 3.87 -12.27 11.20
CA GLU A 36 2.92 -13.15 10.53
C GLU A 36 1.89 -13.68 11.54
N TYR A 37 0.64 -13.93 11.11
CA TYR A 37 -0.38 -14.49 12.02
C TYR A 37 0.00 -15.86 12.59
N ARG A 38 0.82 -16.62 11.87
CA ARG A 38 1.35 -17.92 12.29
C ARG A 38 2.83 -17.76 12.62
N THR A 39 3.13 -17.02 13.68
CA THR A 39 4.50 -16.96 14.19
C THR A 39 4.90 -18.31 14.78
N GLY A 40 6.13 -18.75 14.51
CA GLY A 40 6.70 -19.91 15.18
C GLY A 40 6.90 -19.65 16.68
N PRO A 41 7.14 -20.69 17.48
CA PRO A 41 7.25 -20.58 18.95
C PRO A 41 8.41 -19.68 19.41
N TRP A 42 9.34 -19.34 18.51
CA TRP A 42 10.53 -18.54 18.79
C TRP A 42 10.39 -17.06 18.40
N THR A 43 9.22 -16.64 17.89
CA THR A 43 8.99 -15.26 17.46
C THR A 43 7.80 -14.68 18.21
N LEU A 44 8.00 -13.53 18.85
CA LEU A 44 6.93 -12.80 19.53
C LEU A 44 5.82 -12.45 18.55
N SER A 45 4.58 -12.79 18.88
CA SER A 45 3.39 -12.29 18.21
C SER A 45 3.26 -10.76 18.34
N ALA A 46 2.39 -10.14 17.53
CA ALA A 46 2.12 -8.72 17.64
C ALA A 46 1.51 -8.35 19.02
N ALA A 47 0.70 -9.24 19.60
CA ALA A 47 0.13 -9.05 20.93
C ALA A 47 1.18 -9.13 22.05
N GLU A 48 2.19 -9.98 21.91
CA GLU A 48 3.32 -10.03 22.86
C GLU A 48 4.18 -8.77 22.80
N LEU A 49 4.51 -8.31 21.59
CA LEU A 49 5.22 -7.04 21.41
C LEU A 49 4.44 -5.86 21.98
N SER A 50 3.13 -5.82 21.73
CA SER A 50 2.25 -4.78 22.25
C SER A 50 2.26 -4.73 23.77
N ARG A 51 2.11 -5.88 24.44
CA ARG A 51 2.22 -5.97 25.90
C ARG A 51 3.58 -5.50 26.42
N ASP A 52 4.67 -5.87 25.76
CA ASP A 52 6.00 -5.43 26.16
C ASP A 52 6.15 -3.90 26.00
N LEU A 53 5.61 -3.30 24.94
CA LEU A 53 5.59 -1.84 24.77
C LEU A 53 4.68 -1.15 25.80
N ASP A 54 3.56 -1.75 26.20
CA ASP A 54 2.71 -1.25 27.29
C ASP A 54 3.47 -1.21 28.63
N VAL A 55 4.23 -2.27 28.95
CA VAL A 55 5.10 -2.32 30.13
C VAL A 55 6.12 -1.18 30.11
N LEU A 56 6.72 -0.93 28.95
CA LEU A 56 7.69 0.15 28.75
C LEU A 56 7.04 1.54 28.60
N LYS A 57 5.71 1.61 28.59
CA LYS A 57 4.90 2.83 28.41
C LYS A 57 5.21 3.56 27.11
N VAL A 58 5.42 2.82 26.03
CA VAL A 58 5.67 3.35 24.68
C VAL A 58 4.37 3.30 23.88
N PRO A 59 3.80 4.46 23.47
CA PRO A 59 2.62 4.50 22.64
C PRO A 59 2.83 3.74 21.33
N HIS A 60 1.85 2.92 20.97
CA HIS A 60 1.93 2.11 19.77
C HIS A 60 0.54 1.75 19.25
N THR A 61 0.49 1.27 18.01
CA THR A 61 -0.71 0.72 17.40
C THR A 61 -0.41 -0.62 16.73
N ILE A 62 -1.40 -1.50 16.70
CA ILE A 62 -1.36 -2.71 15.89
C ILE A 62 -2.22 -2.49 14.66
N VAL A 63 -1.65 -2.71 13.48
CA VAL A 63 -2.39 -2.64 12.22
C VAL A 63 -2.28 -3.95 11.46
N VAL A 64 -3.28 -4.24 10.63
CA VAL A 64 -3.18 -5.30 9.63
C VAL A 64 -2.36 -4.77 8.47
N ALA A 65 -1.32 -5.49 8.08
CA ALA A 65 -0.51 -5.17 6.93
C ALA A 65 -0.29 -6.43 6.08
N PHE A 66 0.25 -6.24 4.88
CA PHE A 66 0.55 -7.29 3.93
C PHE A 66 1.99 -7.13 3.47
N ARG A 67 2.66 -8.26 3.32
CA ARG A 67 4.01 -8.36 2.80
C ARG A 67 4.00 -9.00 1.43
N PRO A 68 5.02 -8.70 0.60
CA PRO A 68 5.24 -9.46 -0.61
C PRO A 68 5.29 -10.96 -0.31
N PRO A 69 4.85 -11.79 -1.27
CA PRO A 69 5.04 -13.22 -1.18
C PRO A 69 6.50 -13.60 -0.92
N ARG A 70 6.70 -14.77 -0.31
CA ARG A 70 8.02 -15.42 -0.20
C ARG A 70 8.09 -16.55 -1.22
N GLY A 71 9.19 -16.63 -1.96
CA GLY A 71 9.39 -17.72 -2.93
C GLY A 71 8.40 -17.66 -4.09
N ARG A 72 7.85 -18.81 -4.48
CA ARG A 72 6.96 -18.95 -5.64
C ARG A 72 5.48 -18.76 -5.32
N ASP A 73 5.11 -18.60 -4.06
CA ASP A 73 3.73 -18.34 -3.69
C ASP A 73 3.32 -16.99 -4.31
N GLY A 74 2.25 -16.94 -5.09
CA GLY A 74 1.83 -15.70 -5.75
C GLY A 74 1.06 -14.74 -4.84
N ALA A 75 0.78 -15.14 -3.61
CA ALA A 75 -0.15 -14.43 -2.72
C ALA A 75 0.57 -13.50 -1.72
N PRO A 76 0.05 -12.27 -1.50
CA PRO A 76 0.51 -11.42 -0.41
C PRO A 76 0.40 -12.12 0.95
N ARG A 77 1.45 -11.99 1.77
CA ARG A 77 1.45 -12.52 3.14
C ARG A 77 0.73 -11.53 4.05
N LYS A 78 -0.44 -11.91 4.55
CA LYS A 78 -1.19 -11.13 5.53
C LYS A 78 -0.63 -11.33 6.95
N GLY A 79 -0.57 -10.27 7.73
CA GLY A 79 -0.06 -10.28 9.10
C GLY A 79 -0.35 -8.98 9.81
N GLN A 80 0.38 -8.72 10.89
CA GLN A 80 0.22 -7.56 11.75
C GLN A 80 1.52 -6.78 11.85
N GLU A 81 1.39 -5.47 12.04
CA GLU A 81 2.52 -4.62 12.40
C GLU A 81 2.25 -3.91 13.70
N VAL A 82 3.24 -3.95 14.58
CA VAL A 82 3.28 -3.11 15.77
C VAL A 82 4.07 -1.87 15.40
N ARG A 83 3.42 -0.70 15.49
CA ARG A 83 3.99 0.59 15.07
C ARG A 83 4.13 1.53 16.24
N VAL A 84 5.30 2.13 16.37
CA VAL A 84 5.57 3.27 17.25
C VAL A 84 5.71 4.49 16.34
N PRO A 85 4.78 5.46 16.39
CA PRO A 85 4.85 6.69 15.59
C PRO A 85 6.15 7.45 15.86
N PHE A 86 6.64 8.19 14.85
CA PHE A 86 7.90 8.94 14.97
C PHE A 86 7.99 9.83 16.23
N PRO A 87 6.98 10.63 16.60
CA PRO A 87 7.02 11.46 17.81
C PRO A 87 7.22 10.65 19.10
N ASP A 88 6.74 9.40 19.11
CA ASP A 88 6.77 8.51 20.27
C ASP A 88 8.07 7.69 20.36
N LEU A 89 8.93 7.72 19.34
CA LEU A 89 10.22 7.02 19.34
C LEU A 89 11.14 7.47 20.48
N THR A 90 11.02 8.71 20.94
CA THR A 90 11.78 9.21 22.08
C THR A 90 11.49 8.39 23.35
N GLY A 91 10.25 7.92 23.52
CA GLY A 91 9.88 7.00 24.60
C GLY A 91 10.63 5.68 24.53
N LEU A 92 10.92 5.20 23.31
CA LEU A 92 11.70 3.99 23.09
C LEU A 92 13.21 4.23 23.27
N VAL A 93 13.73 5.39 22.86
CA VAL A 93 15.14 5.78 23.04
C VAL A 93 15.56 5.76 24.50
N ARG A 94 14.66 6.10 25.43
CA ARG A 94 14.89 5.96 26.88
C ARG A 94 15.36 4.54 27.25
N TRP A 95 14.76 3.53 26.64
CA TRP A 95 15.04 2.12 26.90
C TRP A 95 16.13 1.55 25.98
N MET A 96 16.36 2.20 24.84
CA MET A 96 17.28 1.77 23.80
C MET A 96 18.07 2.96 23.23
N PRO A 97 19.05 3.49 23.97
CA PRO A 97 19.75 4.72 23.59
C PRO A 97 20.43 4.64 22.22
N GLN A 98 20.86 3.46 21.80
CA GLN A 98 21.48 3.21 20.49
C GLN A 98 20.57 3.52 19.29
N LEU A 99 19.24 3.61 19.49
CA LEU A 99 18.33 4.04 18.43
C LEU A 99 18.44 5.52 18.11
N ARG A 100 19.00 6.32 19.01
CA ARG A 100 19.05 7.77 18.85
C ARG A 100 19.74 8.18 17.55
N GLN A 101 20.93 7.61 17.29
CA GLN A 101 21.68 7.91 16.08
C GLN A 101 20.87 7.57 14.81
N GLN A 102 20.25 6.39 14.79
CA GLN A 102 19.45 5.96 13.63
C GLN A 102 18.24 6.88 13.39
N ILE A 103 17.64 7.41 14.46
CA ILE A 103 16.52 8.35 14.37
C ILE A 103 16.99 9.70 13.82
N ASP A 104 18.10 10.21 14.34
CA ASP A 104 18.66 11.51 13.95
C ASP A 104 19.17 11.49 12.48
N GLU A 105 19.46 10.31 11.92
CA GLU A 105 19.87 10.12 10.52
C GLU A 105 18.70 10.03 9.53
N ILE A 106 17.43 10.00 9.99
CA ILE A 106 16.26 9.92 9.11
C ILE A 106 15.98 11.29 8.48
N PRO A 107 15.92 11.40 7.14
CA PRO A 107 15.60 12.66 6.48
C PRO A 107 14.16 13.13 6.78
N ASP A 108 13.97 14.43 6.98
CA ASP A 108 12.69 15.07 7.28
C ASP A 108 11.57 14.81 6.23
N ALA A 109 11.96 14.44 5.00
CA ALA A 109 11.05 14.31 3.85
C ALA A 109 10.45 12.90 3.65
N HIS A 110 10.68 11.94 4.56
CA HIS A 110 10.12 10.59 4.41
C HIS A 110 8.66 10.50 4.88
N PHE A 111 7.73 10.37 3.93
CA PHE A 111 6.35 10.00 4.20
C PHE A 111 6.31 8.57 4.75
N GLY A 112 5.67 8.39 5.90
CA GLY A 112 5.76 7.19 6.72
C GLY A 112 5.23 5.87 6.14
N PHE A 113 4.33 5.23 6.88
CA PHE A 113 3.99 3.83 6.65
C PHE A 113 3.05 3.51 5.49
N PRO A 114 2.07 4.33 5.04
CA PRO A 114 1.13 3.92 4.00
C PRO A 114 1.52 4.36 2.58
N PHE A 115 1.12 3.58 1.56
CA PHE A 115 1.15 4.02 0.17
C PHE A 115 -0.12 4.83 -0.16
N PRO A 116 -0.04 6.15 -0.41
CA PRO A 116 -1.19 6.95 -0.80
C PRO A 116 -1.53 6.75 -2.28
N TYR A 117 -2.82 6.77 -2.61
CA TYR A 117 -3.30 6.85 -3.99
C TYR A 117 -4.54 7.74 -4.08
N CYS A 118 -4.79 8.30 -5.25
CA CYS A 118 -5.98 9.10 -5.54
C CYS A 118 -7.08 8.22 -6.12
N GLU A 119 -8.29 8.34 -5.60
CA GLU A 119 -9.48 7.67 -6.10
C GLU A 119 -10.48 8.70 -6.64
N ALA A 120 -10.92 8.51 -7.88
CA ALA A 120 -11.99 9.33 -8.46
C ALA A 120 -13.35 8.95 -7.86
N ARG A 121 -14.12 9.95 -7.42
CA ARG A 121 -15.49 9.82 -6.92
C ARG A 121 -16.41 10.81 -7.63
N PRO A 122 -17.74 10.60 -7.59
CA PRO A 122 -18.69 11.57 -8.16
C PRO A 122 -18.56 12.98 -7.56
N THR A 123 -18.12 13.09 -6.31
CA THR A 123 -17.94 14.35 -5.59
C THR A 123 -16.55 14.98 -5.76
N GLY A 124 -15.65 14.34 -6.51
CA GLY A 124 -14.27 14.79 -6.71
C GLY A 124 -13.25 13.69 -6.44
N MET A 125 -11.98 14.08 -6.29
CA MET A 125 -10.91 13.14 -5.97
C MET A 125 -10.68 13.04 -4.47
N VAL A 126 -10.42 11.82 -3.98
CA VAL A 126 -10.12 11.56 -2.57
C VAL A 126 -8.78 10.84 -2.48
N MET A 127 -7.90 11.31 -1.58
CA MET A 127 -6.70 10.55 -1.21
C MET A 127 -7.09 9.38 -0.32
N LYS A 128 -6.73 8.18 -0.75
CA LYS A 128 -6.87 6.93 0.00
C LYS A 128 -5.49 6.42 0.36
N LEU A 129 -5.39 5.75 1.49
CA LEU A 129 -4.19 5.06 1.90
C LEU A 129 -4.40 3.56 1.66
N LEU A 130 -3.37 2.86 1.20
CA LEU A 130 -3.32 1.40 1.26
C LEU A 130 -2.65 0.99 2.58
N PRO A 131 -3.43 0.79 3.67
CA PRO A 131 -2.88 0.35 4.94
C PRO A 131 -2.27 -1.05 4.83
N SER A 132 -2.64 -1.81 3.79
CA SER A 132 -2.10 -3.12 3.49
C SER A 132 -0.66 -3.13 3.00
N LEU A 133 -0.18 -2.04 2.38
CA LEU A 133 1.15 -2.01 1.75
C LEU A 133 2.20 -1.35 2.63
N ALA A 134 1.88 -1.31 3.92
CA ALA A 134 2.35 -0.23 4.72
C ALA A 134 3.63 -0.60 5.46
N ALA A 135 4.72 -0.79 4.73
CA ALA A 135 6.04 -0.68 5.30
C ALA A 135 7.09 -0.55 4.18
N GLU A 136 7.79 0.58 4.21
CA GLU A 136 9.02 0.80 3.46
C GLU A 136 10.14 -0.08 4.04
N TRP A 137 10.08 -1.38 3.77
CA TRP A 137 11.26 -2.23 3.96
C TRP A 137 12.30 -1.93 2.88
N PRO A 138 13.60 -1.99 3.23
CA PRO A 138 14.64 -1.21 2.58
C PRO A 138 14.80 -1.43 1.07
N THR A 139 14.27 -2.51 0.49
CA THR A 139 14.21 -2.69 -0.95
C THR A 139 13.18 -3.76 -1.31
N TRP A 140 12.00 -3.36 -1.77
CA TRP A 140 11.17 -4.29 -2.52
C TRP A 140 11.69 -4.35 -3.96
N THR A 141 11.83 -5.55 -4.52
CA THR A 141 12.15 -5.69 -5.95
C THR A 141 11.00 -5.19 -6.82
N THR A 142 11.27 -4.88 -8.09
CA THR A 142 10.23 -4.57 -9.08
C THR A 142 9.22 -5.72 -9.21
N GLU A 143 9.68 -6.97 -9.11
CA GLU A 143 8.82 -8.17 -9.13
C GLU A 143 7.87 -8.20 -7.93
N GLN A 144 8.37 -7.86 -6.73
CA GLN A 144 7.55 -7.75 -5.54
C GLN A 144 6.55 -6.58 -5.63
N ALA A 145 6.94 -5.47 -6.26
CA ALA A 145 6.02 -4.37 -6.58
C ALA A 145 4.90 -4.84 -7.51
N ALA A 146 5.25 -5.59 -8.57
CA ALA A 146 4.30 -6.13 -9.52
C ALA A 146 3.29 -7.08 -8.85
N ALA A 147 3.80 -8.02 -8.02
CA ALA A 147 2.96 -8.96 -7.28
C ALA A 147 1.98 -8.27 -6.32
N MET A 148 2.31 -7.06 -5.86
CA MET A 148 1.50 -6.27 -4.95
C MET A 148 0.67 -5.19 -5.68
N GLY A 149 0.67 -5.17 -7.02
CA GLY A 149 -0.11 -4.20 -7.83
C GLY A 149 0.41 -2.76 -7.76
N LEU A 150 1.68 -2.56 -7.41
CA LEU A 150 2.31 -1.24 -7.21
C LEU A 150 3.09 -0.74 -8.42
N LEU A 151 3.05 -1.45 -9.55
CA LEU A 151 3.51 -0.91 -10.81
C LEU A 151 2.37 -0.18 -11.52
N CYS A 152 2.69 0.91 -12.21
CA CYS A 152 1.76 1.56 -13.10
C CYS A 152 1.27 0.54 -14.12
N ALA A 153 -0.04 0.33 -14.15
CA ALA A 153 -0.69 -0.65 -15.01
C ALA A 153 -0.61 -0.33 -16.51
N ARG A 154 0.00 0.79 -16.88
CA ARG A 154 0.17 1.26 -18.26
C ARG A 154 1.62 1.31 -18.70
N CYS A 155 2.53 1.88 -17.90
CA CYS A 155 3.94 2.04 -18.26
C CYS A 155 4.91 1.20 -17.43
N GLY A 156 4.42 0.43 -16.45
CA GLY A 156 5.25 -0.43 -15.60
C GLY A 156 6.13 0.33 -14.59
N PHE A 157 6.00 1.66 -14.51
CA PHE A 157 6.75 2.48 -13.56
C PHE A 157 6.44 2.05 -12.11
N ASP A 158 7.48 1.93 -11.30
CA ASP A 158 7.34 1.63 -9.87
C ASP A 158 6.76 2.85 -9.14
N LEU A 159 5.51 2.75 -8.69
CA LEU A 159 4.79 3.87 -8.11
C LEU A 159 5.32 4.26 -6.72
N ARG A 160 6.21 3.47 -6.13
CA ARG A 160 6.78 3.73 -4.80
C ARG A 160 8.05 4.56 -4.83
N THR A 161 8.65 4.78 -6.01
CA THR A 161 9.93 5.50 -6.10
C THR A 161 9.75 6.93 -5.59
N CYS A 162 10.09 7.14 -4.31
CA CYS A 162 9.98 8.40 -3.59
C CYS A 162 10.94 9.45 -4.19
N GLY A 163 10.53 10.73 -4.19
CA GLY A 163 11.32 11.85 -4.70
C GLY A 163 10.82 12.48 -6.00
N VAL A 164 9.71 11.98 -6.57
CA VAL A 164 9.02 12.66 -7.68
C VAL A 164 7.67 13.13 -7.17
N GLU A 165 7.62 14.33 -6.57
CA GLU A 165 6.38 15.01 -6.16
C GLU A 165 5.32 15.06 -7.28
N GLN A 166 5.73 14.82 -8.52
CA GLN A 166 4.88 14.85 -9.70
C GLN A 166 4.17 13.51 -10.01
N ARG A 167 4.52 12.38 -9.39
CA ARG A 167 3.99 11.05 -9.80
C ARG A 167 3.06 10.41 -8.77
N LEU A 168 1.98 11.11 -8.41
CA LEU A 168 0.88 10.50 -7.63
C LEU A 168 0.30 9.28 -8.38
N ALA A 169 -0.05 8.25 -7.61
CA ALA A 169 -0.73 7.06 -8.12
C ALA A 169 -2.24 7.29 -8.17
N TYR A 170 -2.88 6.96 -9.30
CA TYR A 170 -4.32 7.11 -9.50
C TYR A 170 -4.97 5.74 -9.66
N ASN A 171 -6.05 5.47 -8.92
CA ASN A 171 -6.86 4.28 -9.09
C ASN A 171 -7.79 4.44 -10.31
N ILE A 172 -7.61 3.58 -11.30
CA ILE A 172 -8.37 3.58 -12.56
C ILE A 172 -9.50 2.54 -12.59
N GLY A 173 -9.84 1.94 -11.46
CA GLY A 173 -10.91 0.96 -11.33
C GLY A 173 -10.44 -0.46 -11.66
N GLY A 174 -10.17 -1.24 -10.60
CA GLY A 174 -9.88 -2.67 -10.67
C GLY A 174 -10.97 -3.51 -10.01
N GLU A 175 -10.69 -4.79 -9.78
CA GLU A 175 -11.58 -5.68 -9.03
C GLU A 175 -11.76 -5.18 -7.57
N PRO A 176 -12.89 -5.49 -6.91
CA PRO A 176 -13.10 -5.16 -5.51
C PRO A 176 -11.94 -5.66 -4.63
N GLY A 177 -11.26 -4.72 -3.95
CA GLY A 177 -10.11 -5.02 -3.09
C GLY A 177 -8.76 -5.13 -3.81
N GLN A 178 -8.72 -5.00 -5.14
CA GLN A 178 -7.49 -4.98 -5.96
C GLN A 178 -7.46 -3.71 -6.83
N PRO A 179 -7.01 -2.57 -6.28
CA PRO A 179 -6.94 -1.34 -7.05
C PRO A 179 -5.95 -1.50 -8.21
N ARG A 180 -6.31 -0.98 -9.37
CA ARG A 180 -5.42 -0.89 -10.53
C ARG A 180 -4.92 0.55 -10.61
N LEU A 181 -3.60 0.74 -10.55
CA LEU A 181 -2.98 2.06 -10.35
C LEU A 181 -2.23 2.55 -11.59
N GLU A 182 -2.26 3.86 -11.87
CA GLU A 182 -1.47 4.51 -12.91
C GLU A 182 -0.67 5.72 -12.39
N CYS A 183 0.51 6.00 -12.98
CA CYS A 183 1.29 7.18 -12.65
C CYS A 183 0.74 8.41 -13.40
N GLY A 184 0.34 9.47 -12.69
CA GLY A 184 -0.31 10.64 -13.31
C GLY A 184 0.38 11.20 -14.56
N PRO A 185 1.68 11.59 -14.48
CA PRO A 185 2.35 12.33 -15.56
C PRO A 185 2.46 11.61 -16.89
N CYS A 186 2.56 10.28 -16.88
CA CYS A 186 2.70 9.50 -18.12
C CYS A 186 1.36 8.89 -18.57
N CYS A 187 0.32 8.96 -17.75
CA CYS A 187 -0.90 8.17 -17.96
C CYS A 187 -2.21 8.97 -17.87
N GLY A 188 -2.14 10.29 -17.70
CA GLY A 188 -3.30 11.18 -17.84
C GLY A 188 -3.95 11.60 -16.52
N ASP A 189 -3.17 11.65 -15.42
CA ASP A 189 -3.60 12.19 -14.12
C ASP A 189 -4.90 11.61 -13.57
N GLY A 190 -5.10 10.30 -13.75
CA GLY A 190 -6.32 9.62 -13.29
C GLY A 190 -7.59 10.03 -14.02
N ARG A 191 -7.49 10.71 -15.18
CA ARG A 191 -8.62 10.90 -16.08
C ARG A 191 -9.00 9.54 -16.62
N SER A 192 -10.01 8.93 -15.99
CA SER A 192 -10.65 7.73 -16.49
C SER A 192 -11.02 7.98 -17.95
N LEU A 193 -10.40 7.24 -18.86
CA LEU A 193 -10.92 7.12 -20.22
C LEU A 193 -12.21 6.29 -20.13
N THR A 194 -13.24 6.79 -19.44
CA THR A 194 -14.62 6.54 -19.82
C THR A 194 -14.84 7.24 -21.15
N ARG A 195 -14.15 6.75 -22.20
CA ARG A 195 -14.55 7.00 -23.57
C ARG A 195 -15.92 6.35 -23.69
N HIS A 196 -16.92 7.23 -23.71
CA HIS A 196 -18.24 6.96 -24.24
C HIS A 196 -18.18 5.84 -25.29
N THR A 197 -18.70 4.65 -24.93
CA THR A 197 -19.37 3.81 -25.92
C THR A 197 -20.63 4.57 -26.32
N ALA A 198 -20.45 5.64 -27.09
CA ALA A 198 -21.47 6.11 -27.99
C ALA A 198 -21.75 4.93 -28.88
N LYS A 199 -22.92 4.29 -28.68
CA LYS A 199 -23.50 3.32 -29.58
C LYS A 199 -23.37 3.90 -30.98
N ARG A 200 -22.43 3.41 -31.79
CA ARG A 200 -22.57 3.46 -33.24
C ARG A 200 -23.73 2.51 -33.52
N SER A 201 -24.93 3.07 -33.57
CA SER A 201 -26.04 2.47 -34.29
C SER A 201 -25.55 2.24 -35.72
N VAL A 202 -25.30 0.96 -36.02
CA VAL A 202 -25.13 0.48 -37.39
C VAL A 202 -26.42 0.80 -38.13
N PRO A 203 -26.41 1.57 -39.24
CA PRO A 203 -27.55 1.63 -40.12
C PRO A 203 -27.72 0.24 -40.74
N ARG A 204 -28.85 -0.42 -40.46
CA ARG A 204 -29.26 -1.62 -41.20
C ARG A 204 -29.54 -1.20 -42.64
N HIS A 205 -28.68 -1.63 -43.56
CA HIS A 205 -29.00 -1.68 -44.98
C HIS A 205 -29.76 -2.98 -45.25
N ASP A 206 -30.98 -2.81 -45.76
CA ASP A 206 -31.65 -3.60 -46.79
C ASP A 206 -31.79 -5.12 -46.57
N GLU A 207 -32.88 -5.51 -45.91
CA GLU A 207 -33.63 -6.70 -46.31
C GLU A 207 -34.61 -6.30 -47.42
N ALA A 208 -34.31 -6.73 -48.66
CA ALA A 208 -35.34 -6.85 -49.69
C ALA A 208 -36.33 -7.96 -49.29
N PRO A 209 -37.62 -7.80 -49.61
CA PRO A 209 -38.17 -8.74 -50.59
C PRO A 209 -39.27 -8.17 -51.49
N GLY A 210 -39.40 -8.76 -52.67
CA GLY A 210 -40.70 -8.94 -53.32
C GLY A 210 -40.98 -8.10 -54.57
N LEU A 211 -40.72 -8.69 -55.75
CA LEU A 211 -41.50 -8.41 -56.97
C LEU A 211 -42.95 -8.88 -56.78
N PRO A 212 -43.94 -8.22 -57.41
CA PRO A 212 -44.44 -8.70 -58.71
C PRO A 212 -44.69 -7.56 -59.74
N VAL A 213 -44.24 -7.73 -60.98
CA VAL A 213 -45.03 -8.07 -62.20
C VAL A 213 -46.03 -7.00 -62.67
N ALA A 214 -45.63 -6.34 -63.76
CA ALA A 214 -46.36 -5.88 -64.95
C ALA A 214 -47.81 -5.36 -64.85
N ASP A 215 -48.05 -4.16 -65.39
CA ASP A 215 -48.98 -3.99 -66.52
C ASP A 215 -48.70 -2.69 -67.33
N ARG A 216 -49.28 -2.69 -68.52
CA ARG A 216 -48.98 -2.01 -69.79
C ARG A 216 -49.34 -0.52 -69.91
N GLY A 217 -48.76 0.09 -70.96
CA GLY A 217 -49.28 1.29 -71.65
C GLY A 217 -48.16 2.10 -72.34
N LEU A 218 -47.61 1.70 -73.49
CA LEU A 218 -48.03 2.08 -74.86
C LEU A 218 -48.22 3.60 -75.09
N HIS A 219 -47.15 4.23 -75.65
CA HIS A 219 -47.03 5.26 -76.71
C HIS A 219 -48.03 6.44 -76.84
N PRO A 220 -47.69 7.52 -77.57
CA PRO A 220 -46.39 8.08 -77.99
C PRO A 220 -46.11 9.50 -77.47
#